data_AF-Q9S438-F1
#
_entry.id   AF-Q9S438-F1
#
_cell.length_a   1.000
_cell.length_b   1.000
_cell.length_c   1.000
_cell.angle_alpha   90.00
_cell.angle_beta   90.00
_cell.angle_gamma   90.00
#
_symmetry.space_group_name_H-M   'P 1'
#
loop_
_entity.id
_entity.type
_entity.pdbx_description
1 polymer ?
#
loop_
_entity_poly.entity_id
_entity_poly.type
_entity_poly.pdbx_seq_one_letter_code
_entity_poly.pdbx_strand_id
1 'polypeptide(L)'
;LKVLNQKLHLEAKPSNSLEKDRQRVSEGALTAVLEVKKNQTIKVITNNINQQNADLINMLVKNYVDNAKTYDSIAALYPQQLNHIRKRSVDYVKVSSIQTSKGMTSADYYAISMFTMITFYSMMSAMNLVLSDRQQRITNRIHLTGVSPSLLVFGKLIGAMLATTVQLSLLYIFTRFVLRVNWGTNEWMLIGITASLVYLSVAIGIGLGISIKNEAFLTV
;
A
#
# COMPACT_ATOMS: atom_id res chain seq x y z
N LEU A 1 3.85 3.04 -34.23
CA LEU A 1 3.60 4.19 -33.33
C LEU A 1 2.11 4.43 -33.08
N LYS A 2 1.29 4.74 -34.10
CA LYS A 2 -0.16 4.96 -33.93
C LYS A 2 -0.92 3.79 -33.27
N VAL A 3 -0.56 2.56 -33.62
CA VAL A 3 -1.18 1.34 -33.04
C VAL A 3 -0.82 1.13 -31.57
N LEU A 4 0.40 1.52 -31.15
CA LEU A 4 0.83 1.42 -29.75
C LEU A 4 0.05 2.39 -28.86
N ASN A 5 -0.21 3.61 -29.36
CA ASN A 5 -0.98 4.59 -28.61
C ASN A 5 -2.46 4.18 -28.49
N GLN A 6 -3.10 3.77 -29.60
CA GLN A 6 -4.52 3.41 -29.59
C GLN A 6 -4.87 2.15 -28.77
N LYS A 7 -3.99 1.16 -28.70
CA LYS A 7 -4.29 -0.13 -28.04
C LYS A 7 -3.64 -0.30 -26.67
N LEU A 8 -2.50 0.35 -26.43
CA LEU A 8 -1.71 0.16 -25.21
C LEU A 8 -1.49 1.48 -24.45
N HIS A 9 -2.05 2.60 -24.92
CA HIS A 9 -1.83 3.94 -24.36
C HIS A 9 -0.34 4.30 -24.22
N LEU A 10 0.50 3.73 -25.09
CA LEU A 10 1.93 3.98 -25.11
C LEU A 10 2.26 5.09 -26.12
N GLU A 11 2.86 6.17 -25.62
CA GLU A 11 3.44 7.21 -26.45
C GLU A 11 4.87 6.87 -26.85
N ALA A 12 5.15 6.87 -28.14
CA ALA A 12 6.50 6.68 -28.66
C ALA A 12 6.78 7.71 -29.74
N LYS A 13 7.95 8.36 -29.65
CA LYS A 13 8.41 9.40 -30.57
C LYS A 13 9.76 8.97 -31.16
N PRO A 14 9.97 9.08 -32.48
CA PRO A 14 11.29 8.89 -33.05
C PRO A 14 12.21 10.03 -32.56
N SER A 15 13.46 9.70 -32.27
CA SER A 15 14.45 10.67 -31.83
C SER A 15 15.77 10.44 -32.54
N ASN A 16 16.47 11.55 -32.79
CA ASN A 16 17.73 11.59 -33.54
C ASN A 16 18.95 11.78 -32.62
N SER A 17 18.78 11.88 -31.29
CA SER A 17 19.87 12.16 -30.35
C SER A 17 19.87 11.21 -29.16
N LEU A 18 20.70 10.17 -29.26
CA LEU A 18 20.78 9.10 -28.26
C LEU A 18 21.24 9.59 -26.87
N GLU A 19 22.19 10.52 -26.83
CA GLU A 19 22.76 11.05 -25.57
C GLU A 19 21.72 11.85 -24.77
N LYS A 20 20.95 12.71 -25.44
CA LYS A 20 19.88 13.49 -24.78
C LYS A 20 18.78 12.58 -24.25
N ASP A 21 18.45 11.52 -24.98
CA ASP A 21 17.41 10.59 -24.54
C ASP A 21 17.87 9.69 -23.40
N ARG A 22 19.14 9.27 -23.37
CA ARG A 22 19.73 8.57 -22.21
C ARG A 22 19.62 9.41 -20.95
N GLN A 23 19.99 10.69 -21.04
CA GLN A 23 19.91 11.60 -19.90
C GLN A 23 18.47 11.76 -19.40
N ARG A 24 17.51 11.93 -20.32
CA ARG A 24 16.08 12.02 -19.98
C ARG A 24 15.50 10.74 -19.38
N VAL A 25 16.03 9.58 -19.73
CA VAL A 25 15.68 8.30 -19.07
C VAL A 25 16.23 8.27 -17.66
N SER A 26 17.47 8.69 -17.44
CA SER A 26 18.08 8.78 -16.09
C SER A 26 17.38 9.80 -15.18
N GLU A 27 16.91 10.91 -15.74
CA GLU A 27 16.12 11.94 -15.03
C GLU A 27 14.66 11.52 -14.81
N GLY A 28 14.23 10.39 -15.42
CA GLY A 28 12.87 9.86 -15.33
C GLY A 28 11.80 10.59 -16.13
N ALA A 29 12.19 11.52 -16.99
CA ALA A 29 11.33 12.15 -17.98
C ALA A 29 10.91 11.19 -19.11
N LEU A 30 11.65 10.09 -19.31
CA LEU A 30 11.33 9.02 -20.25
C LEU A 30 11.39 7.65 -19.57
N THR A 31 10.44 6.77 -19.89
CA THR A 31 10.38 5.41 -19.33
C THR A 31 11.46 4.49 -19.92
N ALA A 32 11.65 4.57 -21.25
CA ALA A 32 12.61 3.73 -21.96
C ALA A 32 13.01 4.33 -23.31
N VAL A 33 14.22 3.98 -23.76
CA VAL A 33 14.76 4.29 -25.09
C VAL A 33 15.16 2.99 -25.77
N LEU A 34 14.76 2.85 -27.03
CA LEU A 34 15.07 1.69 -27.86
C LEU A 34 16.12 2.08 -28.89
N GLU A 35 17.33 1.57 -28.73
CA GLU A 35 18.42 1.74 -29.67
C GLU A 35 18.46 0.53 -30.62
N VAL A 36 18.07 0.73 -31.88
CA VAL A 36 18.18 -0.30 -32.92
C VAL A 36 19.56 -0.18 -33.55
N LYS A 37 20.43 -1.15 -33.27
CA LYS A 37 21.78 -1.21 -33.84
C LYS A 37 21.74 -1.76 -35.27
N LYS A 38 22.79 -1.46 -36.06
CA LYS A 38 22.92 -1.89 -37.47
C LYS A 38 22.86 -3.41 -37.67
N ASN A 39 23.22 -4.19 -36.64
CA ASN A 39 23.11 -5.64 -36.62
C ASN A 39 21.71 -6.15 -36.20
N GLN A 40 20.69 -5.30 -36.30
CA GLN A 40 19.28 -5.59 -35.94
C GLN A 40 19.07 -5.96 -34.46
N THR A 41 20.07 -5.73 -33.59
CA THR A 41 19.88 -5.88 -32.14
C THR A 41 19.21 -4.65 -31.55
N ILE A 42 18.16 -4.86 -30.76
CA ILE A 42 17.45 -3.81 -30.04
C ILE A 42 18.04 -3.75 -28.63
N LYS A 43 18.76 -2.66 -28.31
CA LYS A 43 19.22 -2.37 -26.95
C LYS A 43 18.16 -1.51 -26.26
N VAL A 44 17.57 -2.04 -25.20
CA VAL A 44 16.60 -1.31 -24.37
C VAL A 44 17.33 -0.64 -23.23
N ILE A 45 17.13 0.66 -23.07
CA ILE A 45 17.66 1.45 -21.96
C ILE A 45 16.45 1.94 -21.18
N THR A 46 16.30 1.49 -19.94
CA THR A 46 15.16 1.81 -19.10
C THR A 46 15.55 2.66 -17.90
N ASN A 47 14.58 3.35 -17.33
CA ASN A 47 14.74 4.08 -16.09
C ASN A 47 14.55 3.14 -14.86
N ASN A 48 15.27 3.41 -13.78
CA ASN A 48 15.13 2.72 -12.49
C ASN A 48 14.14 3.39 -11.52
N ILE A 49 13.67 4.62 -11.78
CA ILE A 49 12.69 5.32 -10.91
C ILE A 49 11.29 4.69 -11.05
N ASN A 50 10.86 4.41 -12.28
CA ASN A 50 9.56 3.78 -12.59
C ASN A 50 9.75 2.35 -13.10
N GLN A 51 10.33 1.50 -12.24
CA GLN A 51 10.77 0.14 -12.61
C GLN A 51 9.64 -0.74 -13.18
N GLN A 52 8.42 -0.64 -12.65
CA GLN A 52 7.26 -1.39 -13.17
C GLN A 52 6.95 -1.07 -14.65
N ASN A 53 6.98 0.22 -15.01
CA ASN A 53 6.73 0.65 -16.38
C ASN A 53 7.90 0.26 -17.30
N ALA A 54 9.13 0.35 -16.79
CA ALA A 54 10.32 -0.10 -17.50
C ALA A 54 10.29 -1.60 -17.82
N ASP A 55 9.89 -2.43 -16.85
CA ASP A 55 9.79 -3.88 -17.01
C ASP A 55 8.70 -4.28 -18.01
N LEU A 56 7.58 -3.55 -18.04
CA LEU A 56 6.56 -3.74 -19.08
C LEU A 56 7.12 -3.48 -20.48
N ILE A 57 7.92 -2.42 -20.67
CA ILE A 57 8.55 -2.14 -21.97
C ILE A 57 9.55 -3.25 -22.33
N ASN A 58 10.38 -3.68 -21.38
CA ASN A 58 11.31 -4.79 -21.59
C ASN A 58 10.59 -6.07 -22.01
N MET A 59 9.48 -6.42 -21.34
CA MET A 59 8.67 -7.59 -21.66
C MET A 59 8.06 -7.49 -23.05
N LEU A 60 7.49 -6.34 -23.43
CA LEU A 60 6.91 -6.11 -24.75
C LEU A 60 7.95 -6.24 -25.86
N VAL A 61 9.13 -5.62 -25.68
CA VAL A 61 10.23 -5.68 -26.66
C VAL A 61 10.78 -7.10 -26.76
N LYS A 62 10.97 -7.79 -25.64
CA LYS A 62 11.42 -9.18 -25.61
C LYS A 62 10.44 -10.09 -26.34
N ASN A 63 9.14 -9.96 -26.07
CA ASN A 63 8.11 -10.73 -26.76
C ASN A 63 8.09 -10.47 -28.28
N TYR A 64 8.27 -9.22 -28.69
CA TYR A 64 8.41 -8.88 -30.11
C TYR A 64 9.63 -9.56 -30.75
N VAL A 65 10.80 -9.47 -30.10
CA VAL A 65 12.04 -10.09 -30.60
C VAL A 65 11.91 -11.62 -30.65
N ASP A 66 11.31 -12.25 -29.65
CA ASP A 66 11.11 -13.70 -29.61
C ASP A 66 10.14 -14.17 -30.70
N ASN A 67 9.06 -13.41 -30.95
CA ASN A 67 8.15 -13.66 -32.07
C ASN A 67 8.85 -13.51 -33.43
N ALA A 68 9.68 -12.47 -33.61
CA ALA A 68 10.44 -12.25 -34.83
C ALA A 68 11.43 -13.40 -35.08
N LYS A 69 12.21 -13.80 -34.06
CA LYS A 69 13.11 -14.96 -34.13
C LYS A 69 12.38 -16.24 -34.49
N THR A 70 11.19 -16.46 -33.91
CA THR A 70 10.36 -17.63 -34.21
C THR A 70 9.94 -17.62 -35.69
N TYR A 71 9.52 -16.47 -36.20
CA TYR A 71 9.18 -16.31 -37.61
C TYR A 71 10.38 -16.55 -38.53
N ASP A 72 11.54 -15.93 -38.24
CA ASP A 72 12.77 -16.11 -39.02
C ASP A 72 13.24 -17.57 -39.02
N SER A 73 13.12 -18.24 -37.87
CA SER A 73 13.47 -19.68 -37.74
C SER A 73 12.53 -20.56 -38.58
N ILE A 74 11.24 -20.25 -38.61
CA ILE A 74 10.27 -20.96 -39.47
C ILE A 74 10.55 -20.67 -40.95
N ALA A 75 10.85 -19.42 -41.30
CA ALA A 75 11.19 -19.05 -42.67
C ALA A 75 12.44 -19.79 -43.19
N ALA A 76 13.44 -19.96 -42.33
CA ALA A 76 14.67 -20.68 -42.65
C ALA A 76 14.46 -22.21 -42.78
N LEU A 77 13.67 -22.81 -41.90
CA LEU A 77 13.52 -24.27 -41.82
C LEU A 77 12.37 -24.81 -42.69
N TYR A 78 11.28 -24.06 -42.83
CA TYR A 78 10.04 -24.49 -43.50
C TYR A 78 9.39 -23.33 -44.29
N PRO A 79 10.04 -22.83 -45.35
CA PRO A 79 9.55 -21.66 -46.11
C PRO A 79 8.16 -21.87 -46.72
N GLN A 80 7.79 -23.10 -47.05
CA GLN A 80 6.47 -23.47 -47.61
C GLN A 80 5.32 -23.26 -46.61
N GLN A 81 5.59 -23.27 -45.30
CA GLN A 81 4.56 -23.13 -44.26
C GLN A 81 4.22 -21.66 -43.96
N LEU A 82 5.01 -20.69 -44.45
CA LEU A 82 4.80 -19.26 -44.23
C LEU A 82 3.42 -18.79 -44.70
N ASN A 83 2.92 -19.36 -45.81
CA ASN A 83 1.60 -19.04 -46.37
C ASN A 83 0.43 -19.48 -45.49
N HIS A 84 0.67 -20.40 -44.54
CA HIS A 84 -0.34 -20.89 -43.60
C HIS A 84 -0.25 -20.23 -42.22
N ILE A 85 0.74 -19.38 -41.98
CA ILE A 85 0.83 -18.58 -40.75
C ILE A 85 -0.14 -17.40 -40.86
N ARG A 86 -1.43 -17.67 -40.65
CA ARG A 86 -2.41 -16.60 -40.43
C ARG A 86 -1.97 -15.79 -39.21
N LYS A 87 -2.04 -14.45 -39.31
CA LYS A 87 -1.90 -13.52 -38.17
C LYS A 87 -2.68 -14.08 -36.98
N ARG A 88 -1.94 -14.57 -35.98
CA ARG A 88 -2.49 -15.24 -34.79
C ARG A 88 -3.34 -14.21 -34.04
N SER A 89 -4.66 -14.33 -34.13
CA SER A 89 -5.63 -13.50 -33.39
C SER A 89 -6.22 -14.24 -32.19
N VAL A 90 -5.52 -15.25 -31.68
CA VAL A 90 -6.03 -16.06 -30.57
C VAL A 90 -5.62 -15.35 -29.27
N ASP A 91 -6.58 -14.72 -28.61
CA ASP A 91 -6.45 -14.28 -27.22
C ASP A 91 -6.28 -15.51 -26.33
N TYR A 92 -5.04 -15.94 -26.11
CA TYR A 92 -4.71 -17.06 -25.22
C TYR A 92 -4.94 -16.71 -23.74
N VAL A 93 -5.14 -15.43 -23.43
CA VAL A 93 -5.42 -14.94 -22.09
C VAL A 93 -6.78 -14.25 -22.12
N LYS A 94 -7.80 -14.95 -21.63
CA LYS A 94 -9.08 -14.30 -21.31
C LYS A 94 -8.87 -13.51 -20.01
N VAL A 95 -8.41 -12.26 -20.14
CA VAL A 95 -8.27 -11.34 -19.00
C VAL A 95 -9.67 -10.97 -18.53
N SER A 96 -10.25 -11.83 -17.71
CA SER A 96 -11.40 -11.48 -16.91
C SER A 96 -10.88 -10.70 -15.71
N SER A 97 -10.77 -9.39 -15.90
CA SER A 97 -10.75 -8.48 -14.75
C SER A 97 -12.10 -8.68 -14.05
N ILE A 98 -12.09 -9.37 -12.92
CA ILE A 98 -13.20 -9.27 -11.98
C ILE A 98 -13.16 -7.82 -11.54
N GLN A 99 -13.96 -6.96 -12.17
CA GLN A 99 -14.26 -5.63 -11.65
C GLN A 99 -15.04 -5.83 -10.35
N THR A 100 -14.35 -6.19 -9.28
CA THR A 100 -14.82 -5.92 -7.94
C THR A 100 -14.99 -4.40 -7.89
N SER A 101 -16.23 -3.98 -7.62
CA SER A 101 -16.64 -2.58 -7.58
C SER A 101 -15.59 -1.73 -6.87
N LYS A 102 -14.89 -0.84 -7.60
CA LYS A 102 -13.73 -0.07 -7.14
C LYS A 102 -12.65 -0.94 -6.46
N GLY A 103 -11.61 -1.30 -7.21
CA GLY A 103 -10.38 -1.83 -6.61
C GLY A 103 -9.88 -0.91 -5.48
N MET A 104 -9.42 -1.51 -4.39
CA MET A 104 -8.90 -0.79 -3.22
C MET A 104 -7.81 0.18 -3.66
N THR A 105 -8.02 1.47 -3.41
CA THR A 105 -7.02 2.49 -3.71
C THR A 105 -5.92 2.47 -2.66
N SER A 106 -4.75 3.04 -2.97
CA SER A 106 -3.67 3.20 -1.98
C SER A 106 -4.12 4.00 -0.75
N ALA A 107 -5.04 4.97 -0.94
CA ALA A 107 -5.62 5.75 0.14
C ALA A 107 -6.48 4.89 1.08
N ASP A 108 -7.24 3.94 0.54
CA ASP A 108 -8.05 3.01 1.34
C ASP A 108 -7.17 2.14 2.25
N TYR A 109 -6.10 1.58 1.68
CA TYR A 109 -5.14 0.77 2.44
C TYR A 109 -4.42 1.59 3.53
N TYR A 110 -4.02 2.81 3.19
CA TYR A 110 -3.30 3.69 4.12
C TYR A 110 -4.19 4.14 5.28
N ALA A 111 -5.46 4.46 5.01
CA ALA A 111 -6.41 4.84 6.05
C ALA A 111 -6.61 3.71 7.08
N ILE A 112 -6.79 2.46 6.64
CA ILE A 112 -6.94 1.30 7.52
C ILE A 112 -5.67 1.08 8.35
N SER A 113 -4.50 1.20 7.71
CA SER A 113 -3.20 1.03 8.35
C SER A 113 -2.96 2.07 9.44
N MET A 114 -3.20 3.36 9.15
CA MET A 114 -3.09 4.44 10.15
C MET A 114 -4.10 4.28 11.29
N PHE A 115 -5.34 3.92 10.97
CA PHE A 115 -6.38 3.70 11.97
C PHE A 115 -5.98 2.59 12.97
N THR A 116 -5.42 1.50 12.45
CA THR A 116 -4.91 0.40 13.26
C THR A 116 -3.70 0.84 14.10
N MET A 117 -2.77 1.60 13.52
CA MET A 117 -1.61 2.12 14.22
C MET A 117 -2.00 3.03 15.40
N ILE A 118 -2.92 3.98 15.18
CA ILE A 118 -3.42 4.86 16.25
C ILE A 118 -4.09 4.04 17.35
N THR A 119 -4.87 3.02 16.97
CA THR A 119 -5.50 2.14 17.95
C THR A 119 -4.44 1.42 18.80
N PHE A 120 -3.32 0.99 18.24
CA PHE A 120 -2.23 0.39 19.03
C PHE A 120 -1.44 1.41 19.85
N TYR A 121 -1.32 2.66 19.40
CA TYR A 121 -0.69 3.72 20.19
C TYR A 121 -1.48 4.06 21.47
N SER A 122 -2.78 3.76 21.51
CA SER A 122 -3.54 3.89 22.76
C SER A 122 -3.05 2.95 23.86
N MET A 123 -2.34 1.84 23.54
CA MET A 123 -1.68 1.00 24.55
C MET A 123 -0.71 1.82 25.39
N MET A 124 0.15 2.59 24.72
CA MET A 124 1.16 3.42 25.38
C MET A 124 0.51 4.54 26.20
N SER A 125 -0.51 5.20 25.63
CA SER A 125 -1.27 6.23 26.35
C SER A 125 -1.94 5.68 27.61
N ALA A 126 -2.60 4.53 27.52
CA ALA A 126 -3.27 3.87 28.64
C ALA A 126 -2.28 3.36 29.70
N MET A 127 -1.10 2.89 29.29
CA MET A 127 -0.01 2.54 30.19
C MET A 127 0.49 3.77 30.95
N ASN A 128 0.76 4.87 30.25
CA ASN A 128 1.21 6.13 30.84
C ASN A 128 0.19 6.71 31.82
N LEU A 129 -1.12 6.53 31.57
CA LEU A 129 -2.18 6.91 32.50
C LEU A 129 -2.12 6.18 33.85
N VAL A 130 -1.60 4.95 33.89
CA VAL A 130 -1.42 4.20 35.14
C VAL A 130 -0.09 4.56 35.81
N LEU A 131 0.96 4.72 35.00
CA LEU A 131 2.31 5.01 35.47
C LEU A 131 2.42 6.42 36.07
N SER A 132 1.83 7.43 35.42
CA SER A 132 1.80 8.82 35.91
C SER A 132 1.08 8.94 37.25
N ASP A 133 -0.05 8.24 37.43
CA ASP A 133 -0.76 8.17 38.71
C ASP A 133 0.13 7.61 39.83
N ARG A 134 0.96 6.62 39.51
CA ARG A 134 1.90 6.04 40.47
C ARG A 134 3.00 7.03 40.84
N GLN A 135 3.61 7.70 39.86
CA GLN A 135 4.63 8.73 40.09
C GLN A 135 4.09 9.86 40.98
N GLN A 136 2.88 10.33 40.69
CA GLN A 136 2.26 11.46 41.39
C GLN A 136 1.54 11.04 42.68
N ARG A 137 1.62 9.75 43.07
CA ARG A 137 0.95 9.16 44.24
C ARG A 137 -0.57 9.42 44.26
N ILE A 138 -1.19 9.59 43.09
CA ILE A 138 -2.63 9.83 42.94
C ILE A 138 -3.42 8.63 43.47
N THR A 139 -2.99 7.41 43.16
CA THR A 139 -3.63 6.18 43.63
C THR A 139 -3.74 6.12 45.15
N ASN A 140 -2.69 6.55 45.87
CA ASN A 140 -2.67 6.57 47.33
C ASN A 140 -3.64 7.62 47.88
N ARG A 141 -3.73 8.79 47.24
CA ARG A 141 -4.66 9.87 47.65
C ARG A 141 -6.12 9.46 47.43
N ILE A 142 -6.42 8.76 46.33
CA ILE A 142 -7.78 8.27 46.05
C ILE A 142 -8.17 7.12 46.98
N HIS A 143 -7.23 6.28 47.42
CA HIS A 143 -7.54 5.25 48.43
C HIS A 143 -8.01 5.85 49.76
N LEU A 144 -7.53 7.04 50.13
CA LEU A 144 -7.97 7.73 51.35
C LEU A 144 -9.43 8.20 51.28
N THR A 145 -10.02 8.30 50.10
CA THR A 145 -11.43 8.69 49.93
C THR A 145 -12.39 7.49 49.99
N GLY A 146 -11.90 6.29 50.31
CA GLY A 146 -12.72 5.07 50.42
C GLY A 146 -13.13 4.45 49.08
N VAL A 147 -12.55 4.89 47.96
CA VAL A 147 -12.82 4.33 46.63
C VAL A 147 -12.05 3.02 46.46
N SER A 148 -12.71 1.99 45.93
CA SER A 148 -12.07 0.69 45.70
C SER A 148 -11.04 0.75 44.56
N PRO A 149 -9.90 0.04 44.67
CA PRO A 149 -8.89 -0.02 43.61
C PRO A 149 -9.44 -0.54 42.28
N SER A 150 -10.40 -1.49 42.32
CA SER A 150 -11.03 -2.01 41.11
C SER A 150 -11.85 -0.95 40.38
N LEU A 151 -12.62 -0.14 41.11
CA LEU A 151 -13.42 0.94 40.51
C LEU A 151 -12.52 1.99 39.84
N LEU A 152 -11.36 2.28 40.43
CA LEU A 152 -10.36 3.19 39.84
C LEU A 152 -9.82 2.64 38.50
N VAL A 153 -9.50 1.34 38.43
CA VAL A 153 -9.02 0.70 37.20
C VAL A 153 -10.11 0.66 36.13
N PHE A 154 -11.34 0.33 36.49
CA PHE A 154 -12.48 0.36 35.56
C PHE A 154 -12.75 1.77 35.03
N GLY A 155 -12.66 2.79 35.88
CA GLY A 155 -12.79 4.19 35.45
C GLY A 155 -11.71 4.58 34.44
N LYS A 156 -10.46 4.16 34.66
CA LYS A 156 -9.36 4.39 33.70
C LYS A 156 -9.57 3.65 32.38
N LEU A 157 -10.04 2.40 32.44
CA LEU A 157 -10.35 1.59 31.25
C LEU A 157 -11.40 2.29 30.39
N ILE A 158 -12.54 2.65 30.98
CA ILE A 158 -13.63 3.32 30.26
C ILE A 158 -13.17 4.69 29.74
N GLY A 159 -12.47 5.48 30.56
CA GLY A 159 -11.97 6.80 30.17
C GLY A 159 -10.99 6.74 29.00
N ALA A 160 -10.02 5.81 29.04
CA ALA A 160 -9.05 5.64 27.96
C ALA A 160 -9.70 5.07 26.69
N MET A 161 -10.68 4.17 26.80
CA MET A 161 -11.48 3.71 25.66
C MET A 161 -12.23 4.88 25.00
N LEU A 162 -12.93 5.71 25.78
CA LEU A 162 -13.64 6.88 25.28
C LEU A 162 -12.71 7.86 24.57
N ALA A 163 -11.57 8.18 25.18
CA ALA A 163 -10.56 9.06 24.57
C ALA A 163 -10.07 8.51 23.22
N THR A 164 -9.77 7.21 23.16
CA THR A 164 -9.32 6.54 21.94
C THR A 164 -10.42 6.54 20.87
N THR A 165 -11.67 6.26 21.25
CA THR A 165 -12.82 6.29 20.34
C THR A 165 -13.03 7.68 19.75
N VAL A 166 -12.88 8.76 20.53
CA VAL A 166 -12.99 10.14 20.02
C VAL A 166 -11.89 10.40 18.98
N GLN A 167 -10.65 10.02 19.25
CA GLN A 167 -9.54 10.19 18.30
C GLN A 167 -9.78 9.42 16.99
N LEU A 168 -10.20 8.16 17.08
CA LEU A 168 -10.52 7.34 15.92
C LEU A 168 -11.73 7.85 15.14
N SER A 169 -12.73 8.41 15.83
CA SER A 169 -13.91 9.00 15.20
C SER A 169 -13.53 10.22 14.36
N LEU A 170 -12.65 11.08 14.87
CA LEU A 170 -12.13 12.22 14.12
C LEU A 170 -11.38 11.77 12.85
N LEU A 171 -10.54 10.74 12.96
CA LEU A 171 -9.83 10.17 11.82
C LEU A 171 -10.79 9.55 10.79
N TYR A 172 -11.77 8.77 11.26
CA TYR A 172 -12.77 8.14 10.38
C TYR A 172 -13.57 9.18 9.60
N ILE A 173 -14.06 10.23 10.27
CA ILE A 173 -14.78 11.34 9.63
C ILE A 173 -13.89 12.01 8.57
N PHE A 174 -12.65 12.35 8.91
CA PHE A 174 -11.73 12.99 7.97
C PHE A 174 -11.47 12.12 6.73
N THR A 175 -11.12 10.85 6.94
CA THR A 175 -10.80 9.92 5.83
C THR A 175 -12.02 9.61 4.97
N ARG A 176 -13.22 9.50 5.56
CA ARG A 176 -14.47 9.23 4.84
C ARG A 176 -14.92 10.43 4.00
N PHE A 177 -14.92 11.64 4.55
CA PHE A 177 -15.51 12.80 3.88
C PHE A 177 -14.50 13.61 3.06
N VAL A 178 -13.27 13.77 3.55
CA VAL A 178 -12.23 14.55 2.86
C VAL A 178 -11.49 13.68 1.85
N LEU A 179 -10.98 12.52 2.29
CA LEU A 179 -10.20 11.62 1.44
C LEU A 179 -11.06 10.65 0.61
N ARG A 180 -12.37 10.62 0.86
CA ARG A 180 -13.35 9.77 0.14
C ARG A 180 -12.96 8.29 0.15
N VAL A 181 -12.38 7.83 1.25
CA VAL A 181 -11.95 6.46 1.47
C VAL A 181 -13.14 5.51 1.53
N ASN A 182 -13.00 4.35 0.88
CA ASN A 182 -13.97 3.27 0.93
C ASN A 182 -13.74 2.39 2.16
N TRP A 183 -14.54 2.60 3.20
CA TRP A 183 -14.56 1.81 4.44
C TRP A 183 -15.41 0.52 4.35
N GLY A 184 -15.93 0.20 3.16
CA GLY A 184 -16.82 -0.93 2.94
C GLY A 184 -18.30 -0.57 3.11
N THR A 185 -19.15 -1.59 3.00
CA THR A 185 -20.62 -1.46 3.00
C THR A 185 -21.26 -1.76 4.36
N ASN A 186 -20.57 -2.47 5.25
CA ASN A 186 -21.11 -2.91 6.54
C ASN A 186 -20.49 -2.12 7.70
N GLU A 187 -21.07 -0.96 7.98
CA GLU A 187 -20.61 -0.05 9.05
C GLU A 187 -20.74 -0.70 10.45
N TRP A 188 -21.68 -1.63 10.66
CA TRP A 188 -21.85 -2.33 11.94
C TRP A 188 -20.68 -3.26 12.25
N MET A 189 -20.21 -3.98 11.23
CA MET A 189 -19.03 -4.84 11.37
C MET A 189 -17.78 -4.00 11.68
N LEU A 190 -17.64 -2.83 11.04
CA LEU A 190 -16.54 -1.91 11.31
C LEU A 190 -16.56 -1.42 12.77
N ILE A 191 -17.71 -1.00 13.28
CA ILE A 191 -17.86 -0.57 14.68
C ILE A 191 -17.51 -1.71 15.63
N GLY A 192 -18.00 -2.93 15.37
CA GLY A 192 -17.71 -4.10 16.21
C GLY A 192 -16.22 -4.45 16.28
N ILE A 193 -15.54 -4.46 15.13
CA ILE A 193 -14.10 -4.73 15.05
C ILE A 193 -13.30 -3.59 15.71
N THR A 194 -13.70 -2.35 15.50
CA THR A 194 -13.05 -1.19 16.12
C THR A 194 -13.19 -1.23 17.64
N ALA A 195 -14.39 -1.49 18.15
CA ALA A 195 -14.65 -1.57 19.58
C ALA A 195 -13.85 -2.69 20.25
N SER A 196 -13.75 -3.87 19.62
CA SER A 196 -12.96 -4.98 20.15
C SER A 196 -11.46 -4.66 20.14
N LEU A 197 -10.96 -4.00 19.09
CA LEU A 197 -9.56 -3.60 18.99
C LEU A 197 -9.20 -2.51 20.01
N VAL A 198 -10.07 -1.52 20.23
CA VAL A 198 -9.89 -0.48 21.25
C VAL A 198 -9.87 -1.11 22.65
N TYR A 199 -10.83 -1.99 22.95
CA TYR A 199 -10.87 -2.70 24.22
C TYR A 199 -9.57 -3.49 24.47
N LEU A 200 -9.15 -4.29 23.48
CA LEU A 200 -7.92 -5.09 23.56
C LEU A 200 -6.69 -4.19 23.82
N SER A 201 -6.55 -3.13 23.03
CA SER A 201 -5.43 -2.21 23.12
C SER A 201 -5.34 -1.53 24.49
N VAL A 202 -6.43 -0.93 24.94
CA VAL A 202 -6.45 -0.24 26.24
C VAL A 202 -6.25 -1.23 27.40
N ALA A 203 -6.88 -2.41 27.34
CA ALA A 203 -6.71 -3.43 28.37
C ALA A 203 -5.26 -3.90 28.50
N ILE A 204 -4.57 -4.11 27.36
CA ILE A 204 -3.13 -4.44 27.35
C ILE A 204 -2.31 -3.29 27.96
N GLY A 205 -2.57 -2.04 27.55
CA GLY A 205 -1.85 -0.88 28.06
C GLY A 205 -1.97 -0.71 29.58
N ILE A 206 -3.19 -0.79 30.11
CA ILE A 206 -3.45 -0.73 31.56
C ILE A 206 -2.79 -1.92 32.27
N GLY A 207 -2.93 -3.14 31.73
CA GLY A 207 -2.33 -4.35 32.30
C GLY A 207 -0.81 -4.27 32.40
N LEU A 208 -0.14 -3.75 31.37
CA LEU A 208 1.29 -3.49 31.36
C LEU A 208 1.67 -2.41 32.39
N GLY A 209 0.93 -1.30 32.45
CA GLY A 209 1.18 -0.23 33.42
C GLY A 209 1.06 -0.68 34.88
N ILE A 210 0.13 -1.59 35.17
CA ILE A 210 0.02 -2.21 36.49
C ILE A 210 1.21 -3.13 36.77
N SER A 211 1.59 -3.97 35.79
CA SER A 211 2.63 -5.01 35.94
C SER A 211 4.05 -4.45 36.06
N ILE A 212 4.36 -3.37 35.34
CA ILE A 212 5.69 -2.74 35.35
C ILE A 212 5.87 -2.02 36.68
N LYS A 213 6.74 -2.53 37.56
CA LYS A 213 7.06 -1.93 38.87
C LYS A 213 8.30 -1.05 38.85
N ASN A 214 9.05 -1.04 37.75
CA ASN A 214 10.35 -0.37 37.67
C ASN A 214 10.19 1.14 37.42
N GLU A 215 10.74 1.96 38.32
CA GLU A 215 10.72 3.42 38.21
C GLU A 215 11.57 3.95 37.05
N ALA A 216 12.52 3.17 36.52
CA ALA A 216 13.30 3.57 35.34
C ALA A 216 12.47 3.69 34.06
N PHE A 217 11.29 3.04 34.00
CA PHE A 217 10.35 3.19 32.88
C PHE A 217 9.51 4.48 32.98
N LEU A 218 9.63 5.20 34.10
CA LEU A 218 8.85 6.40 34.41
C LEU A 218 9.57 7.70 34.01
N THR A 219 10.85 7.63 33.61
CA THR A 219 11.73 8.79 33.40
C THR A 219 12.08 9.10 31.94
N VAL A 220 11.27 8.67 30.97
CA VAL A 220 11.41 9.08 29.55
C VAL A 220 10.22 9.92 29.12
#